data_AF-A0A0F9W0P1-F1
#
_entry.id   AF-A0A0F9W0P1-F1
#
_cell.length_a   1.000
_cell.length_b   1.000
_cell.length_c   1.000
_cell.angle_alpha   90.00
_cell.angle_beta   90.00
_cell.angle_gamma   90.00
#
_symmetry.space_group_name_H-M   'P 1'
#
loop_
_entity.id
_entity.type
_entity.pdbx_description
1 polymer ?
#
loop_
_entity_poly.entity_id
_entity_poly.type
_entity_poly.pdbx_seq_one_letter_code
_entity_poly.pdbx_strand_id
1 'polypeptide(L)'
;MALPALLGMGALISFITRIVEWFVTRIASRFTSRLAGMLVWTTLYITLLVALASTFALIINGINASLPSDLANGMGAVKPDNLEACVAAIYSSKVAMWVFQQKKQLIDWEQGRPVL
;
A
#
# COMPACT_ATOMS: atom_id res chain seq x y z
N MET A 1 -35.98 6.50 -51.64
CA MET A 1 -36.40 6.84 -50.26
C MET A 1 -35.80 5.82 -49.29
N ALA A 2 -34.50 5.96 -48.99
CA ALA A 2 -33.75 5.01 -48.15
C ALA A 2 -33.02 5.68 -46.97
N LEU A 3 -33.34 6.96 -46.71
CA LEU A 3 -32.74 7.75 -45.64
C LEU A 3 -33.18 7.38 -44.21
N PRO A 4 -34.43 6.92 -43.92
CA PRO A 4 -34.84 6.67 -42.53
C PRO A 4 -34.31 5.34 -41.96
N ALA A 5 -34.01 4.34 -42.79
CA ALA A 5 -33.51 3.04 -42.32
C ALA A 5 -32.03 3.08 -41.87
N LEU A 6 -31.21 3.93 -42.51
CA LEU A 6 -29.79 4.13 -42.15
C LEU A 6 -29.63 4.92 -40.84
N LEU A 7 -30.48 5.92 -40.59
CA LEU A 7 -30.51 6.67 -39.32
C LEU A 7 -30.97 5.79 -38.15
N GLY A 8 -31.94 4.90 -38.38
CA GLY A 8 -32.41 3.94 -37.36
C GLY A 8 -31.35 2.92 -36.94
N MET A 9 -30.57 2.38 -37.89
CA MET A 9 -29.45 1.48 -37.58
C MET A 9 -28.32 2.20 -36.84
N GLY A 10 -27.97 3.42 -37.23
CA GLY A 10 -26.96 4.22 -36.51
C GLY A 10 -27.36 4.51 -35.05
N ALA A 11 -28.63 4.81 -34.81
CA ALA A 11 -29.15 5.04 -33.45
C ALA A 11 -29.07 3.78 -32.59
N LEU A 12 -29.45 2.60 -33.12
CA LEU A 12 -29.32 1.32 -32.43
C LEU A 12 -27.87 0.96 -32.12
N ILE A 13 -26.97 1.16 -33.07
CA ILE A 13 -25.53 0.91 -32.86
C ILE A 13 -25.00 1.83 -31.76
N SER A 14 -25.34 3.12 -31.78
CA SER A 14 -24.91 4.07 -30.73
C SER A 14 -25.48 3.74 -29.34
N PHE A 15 -26.68 3.17 -29.28
CA PHE A 15 -27.31 2.74 -28.04
C PHE A 15 -26.59 1.52 -27.46
N ILE A 16 -26.27 0.53 -28.29
CA ILE A 16 -25.53 -0.67 -27.86
C ILE A 16 -24.11 -0.31 -27.45
N THR A 17 -23.40 0.55 -28.21
CA THR A 17 -22.05 0.97 -27.83
C THR A 17 -22.05 1.73 -26.51
N ARG A 18 -23.04 2.60 -26.25
CA ARG A 18 -23.18 3.27 -24.95
C ARG A 18 -23.44 2.30 -23.79
N ILE A 19 -24.22 1.25 -24.00
CA ILE A 19 -24.46 0.23 -22.96
C ILE A 19 -23.16 -0.53 -22.67
N VAL A 20 -22.42 -0.94 -23.70
CA VAL A 20 -21.14 -1.63 -23.54
C VAL A 20 -20.12 -0.72 -22.86
N GLU A 21 -20.02 0.54 -23.28
CA GLU A 21 -19.11 1.52 -22.71
C GLU A 21 -19.45 1.79 -21.24
N TRP A 22 -20.72 1.88 -20.88
CA TRP A 22 -21.19 1.97 -19.49
C TRP A 22 -20.80 0.73 -18.68
N PHE A 23 -20.98 -0.47 -19.24
CA PHE A 23 -20.63 -1.73 -18.56
C PHE A 23 -19.12 -1.83 -18.31
N VAL A 24 -18.31 -1.49 -19.32
CA VAL A 24 -16.85 -1.51 -19.25
C VAL A 24 -16.34 -0.47 -18.27
N THR A 25 -16.82 0.78 -18.31
CA THR A 25 -16.43 1.81 -17.34
C THR A 25 -16.89 1.50 -15.92
N ARG A 26 -18.05 0.85 -15.75
CA ARG A 26 -18.52 0.40 -14.43
C ARG A 26 -17.62 -0.68 -13.82
N ILE A 27 -17.17 -1.63 -14.64
CA ILE A 27 -16.25 -2.68 -14.20
C ILE A 27 -14.86 -2.08 -13.98
N ALA A 28 -14.35 -1.29 -14.91
CA ALA A 28 -13.04 -0.64 -14.79
C ALA A 28 -12.96 0.24 -13.52
N SER A 29 -13.97 1.07 -13.26
CA SER A 29 -13.98 1.91 -12.04
C SER A 29 -13.94 1.09 -10.75
N ARG A 30 -14.63 -0.06 -10.69
CA ARG A 30 -14.57 -0.98 -9.54
C ARG A 30 -13.16 -1.53 -9.31
N PHE A 31 -12.46 -1.92 -10.38
CA PHE A 31 -11.08 -2.41 -10.29
C PHE A 31 -10.11 -1.29 -9.91
N THR A 32 -10.22 -0.13 -10.55
CA THR A 32 -9.35 1.02 -10.29
C THR A 32 -9.50 1.54 -8.87
N SER A 33 -10.72 1.64 -8.31
CA SER A 33 -10.91 2.08 -6.93
C SER A 33 -10.28 1.12 -5.90
N ARG A 34 -10.33 -0.19 -6.15
CA ARG A 34 -9.70 -1.18 -5.27
C ARG A 34 -8.17 -1.16 -5.37
N LEU A 35 -7.64 -1.02 -6.59
CA LEU A 35 -6.20 -0.89 -6.82
C LEU A 35 -5.64 0.40 -6.25
N ALA A 36 -6.34 1.53 -6.42
CA ALA A 36 -5.96 2.82 -5.85
C ALA A 36 -5.89 2.76 -4.33
N GLY A 37 -6.88 2.13 -3.68
CA GLY A 37 -6.85 1.91 -2.23
C GLY A 37 -5.63 1.10 -1.79
N MET A 38 -5.36 -0.04 -2.45
CA MET A 38 -4.17 -0.84 -2.12
C MET A 38 -2.87 -0.07 -2.36
N LEU A 39 -2.76 0.64 -3.48
CA LEU A 39 -1.58 1.45 -3.79
C LEU A 39 -1.32 2.50 -2.72
N VAL A 40 -2.35 3.26 -2.30
CA VAL A 40 -2.22 4.27 -1.25
C VAL A 40 -1.72 3.67 0.06
N TRP A 41 -2.27 2.53 0.48
CA TRP A 41 -1.81 1.87 1.71
C TRP A 41 -0.38 1.34 1.59
N THR A 42 -0.02 0.75 0.45
CA THR A 42 1.35 0.26 0.23
C THR A 42 2.37 1.40 0.17
N THR A 43 2.05 2.51 -0.50
CA THR A 43 2.95 3.66 -0.57
C THR A 43 3.09 4.34 0.78
N LEU A 44 2.00 4.55 1.52
CA LEU A 44 2.03 5.09 2.88
C LEU A 44 2.87 4.20 3.82
N TYR A 45 2.77 2.89 3.68
CA TYR A 45 3.54 1.96 4.48
C TYR A 45 5.04 2.01 4.17
N ILE A 46 5.40 2.02 2.88
CA ILE A 46 6.80 2.12 2.44
C ILE A 46 7.40 3.46 2.87
N THR A 47 6.67 4.57 2.74
CA THR A 47 7.16 5.89 3.18
C THR A 47 7.39 5.94 4.69
N LEU A 48 6.52 5.32 5.49
CA LEU A 48 6.73 5.21 6.94
C LEU A 48 8.00 4.41 7.28
N LEU A 49 8.25 3.28 6.60
CA LEU A 49 9.45 2.48 6.83
C LEU A 49 10.72 3.25 6.48
N VAL A 50 10.73 3.97 5.36
CA VAL A 50 11.87 4.79 4.95
C VAL A 50 12.09 5.96 5.93
N ALA A 51 11.01 6.59 6.40
CA ALA A 51 11.09 7.65 7.41
C ALA A 51 11.62 7.13 8.75
N LEU A 52 11.25 5.91 9.13
CA LEU A 52 11.79 5.27 10.33
C LEU A 52 13.29 4.99 10.18
N ALA A 53 13.73 4.45 9.04
CA ALA A 53 15.15 4.21 8.78
C ALA A 53 15.97 5.52 8.81
N SER A 54 15.48 6.59 8.17
CA SER A 54 16.17 7.88 8.15
C SER A 54 16.25 8.53 9.54
N THR A 55 15.22 8.41 10.37
CA THR A 55 15.27 8.91 11.75
C THR A 55 16.29 8.17 12.60
N PHE A 56 16.45 6.85 12.45
CA PHE A 56 17.53 6.11 13.10
C PHE A 56 18.91 6.58 12.65
N ALA A 57 19.11 6.78 11.35
CA ALA A 57 20.38 7.30 10.81
C ALA A 57 20.73 8.68 11.41
N LEU A 58 19.75 9.58 11.48
CA LEU A 58 19.92 10.92 12.04
C LEU A 58 20.26 10.89 13.53
N ILE A 59 19.59 10.04 14.31
CA ILE A 59 19.87 9.88 15.75
C ILE A 59 21.30 9.36 15.95
N ILE A 60 21.71 8.33 15.20
CA ILE A 60 23.05 7.75 15.33
C ILE A 60 24.12 8.79 14.96
N ASN A 61 23.91 9.55 13.89
CA ASN A 61 24.84 10.62 13.50
C ASN A 61 24.90 11.76 14.53
N GLY A 62 23.76 12.17 15.09
CA GLY A 62 23.71 13.19 16.14
C GLY A 62 24.39 12.73 17.44
N ILE A 63 24.23 11.46 17.79
CA ILE A 63 24.90 10.81 18.92
C ILE A 63 26.41 10.78 18.65
N ASN A 64 26.87 10.29 17.50
CA ASN A 64 28.30 10.26 17.15
C ASN A 64 28.95 11.65 17.14
N ALA A 65 28.24 12.70 16.77
CA ALA A 65 28.75 14.08 16.84
C ALA A 65 28.95 14.58 18.28
N SER A 66 28.27 13.98 19.26
CA SER A 66 28.27 14.39 20.66
C SER A 66 29.16 13.51 21.55
N LEU A 67 29.65 12.38 21.04
CA LEU A 67 30.47 11.41 21.78
C LEU A 67 31.97 11.61 21.51
N PRO A 68 32.84 11.37 22.52
CA PRO A 68 34.28 11.30 22.32
C PRO A 68 34.65 10.24 21.26
N SER A 69 35.66 10.53 20.44
CA SER A 69 36.04 9.74 19.26
C SER A 69 36.29 8.25 19.55
N ASP A 70 36.82 7.91 20.72
CA ASP A 70 37.07 6.51 21.10
C ASP A 70 35.78 5.72 21.36
N LEU A 71 34.77 6.37 21.94
CA LEU A 71 33.47 5.73 22.19
C LEU A 71 32.66 5.59 20.88
N ALA A 72 32.74 6.59 20.00
CA ALA A 72 32.12 6.54 18.67
C ALA A 72 32.72 5.42 17.80
N ASN A 73 34.04 5.24 17.84
CA ASN A 73 34.73 4.14 17.15
C ASN A 73 34.38 2.77 17.76
N GLY A 74 34.28 2.67 19.09
CA GLY A 74 33.84 1.45 19.77
C GLY A 74 32.38 1.07 19.45
N MET A 75 31.48 2.05 19.36
CA MET A 75 30.10 1.82 18.93
C MET A 75 30.00 1.40 17.45
N GLY A 76 30.84 1.97 16.59
CA GLY A 76 30.97 1.56 15.19
C GLY A 76 31.44 0.12 15.02
N ALA A 77 32.26 -0.41 15.93
CA ALA A 77 32.72 -1.80 15.90
C ALA A 77 31.64 -2.82 16.33
N VAL A 78 30.62 -2.38 17.09
CA VAL A 78 29.51 -3.23 17.56
C VAL A 78 28.26 -3.09 16.67
N LYS A 79 28.07 -1.92 16.04
CA LYS A 79 26.94 -1.69 15.13
C LYS A 79 27.14 -2.47 13.83
N PRO A 80 26.25 -3.40 13.46
CA PRO A 80 26.29 -4.02 12.14
C PRO A 80 25.92 -3.00 11.06
N ASP A 81 26.62 -3.04 9.92
CA ASP A 81 26.45 -2.10 8.80
C ASP A 81 25.00 -2.02 8.29
N ASN A 82 24.24 -3.11 8.43
CA ASN A 82 22.86 -3.23 7.96
C ASN A 82 21.80 -3.02 9.05
N LEU A 83 22.14 -2.40 10.20
CA LEU A 83 21.21 -2.26 11.32
C LEU A 83 19.86 -1.62 10.93
N GLU A 84 19.87 -0.60 10.06
CA GLU A 84 18.65 0.06 9.59
C GLU A 84 17.75 -0.87 8.77
N ALA A 85 18.35 -1.66 7.86
CA ALA A 85 17.63 -2.65 7.06
C ALA A 85 17.09 -3.79 7.93
N CYS A 86 17.88 -4.26 8.91
CA CYS A 86 17.46 -5.30 9.85
C CYS A 86 16.31 -4.83 10.75
N VAL A 87 16.37 -3.61 11.27
CA VAL A 87 15.29 -3.02 12.08
C VAL A 87 14.04 -2.84 11.22
N ALA A 88 14.17 -2.34 9.99
CA ALA A 88 13.04 -2.23 9.07
C ALA A 88 12.42 -3.60 8.73
N ALA A 89 13.22 -4.65 8.57
CA ALA A 89 12.73 -6.03 8.36
C ALA A 89 11.97 -6.57 9.58
N ILE A 90 12.50 -6.35 10.79
CA ILE A 90 11.84 -6.76 12.05
C ILE A 90 10.52 -6.02 12.25
N TYR A 91 10.52 -4.70 12.06
CA TYR A 91 9.29 -3.91 12.19
C TYR A 91 8.27 -4.27 11.11
N SER A 92 8.72 -4.52 9.87
CA SER A 92 7.80 -4.87 8.81
C SER A 92 7.12 -6.22 9.01
N SER A 93 7.86 -7.22 9.49
CA SER A 93 7.27 -8.52 9.86
C SER A 93 6.23 -8.41 10.99
N LYS A 94 6.49 -7.58 12.01
CA LYS A 94 5.50 -7.30 13.08
C LYS A 94 4.24 -6.64 12.54
N VAL A 95 4.36 -5.65 11.65
CA VAL A 95 3.18 -5.00 11.07
C VAL A 95 2.39 -5.97 10.19
N ALA A 96 3.07 -6.83 9.42
CA ALA A 96 2.41 -7.86 8.62
C ALA A 96 1.55 -8.77 9.52
N MET A 97 2.10 -9.27 10.63
CA MET A 97 1.36 -10.08 11.60
C MET A 97 0.16 -9.32 12.20
N TRP A 98 0.32 -8.04 12.52
CA TRP A 98 -0.77 -7.20 13.03
C TRP A 98 -1.90 -7.05 12.00
N VAL A 99 -1.59 -6.80 10.72
CA VAL A 99 -2.59 -6.71 9.65
C VAL A 99 -3.34 -8.02 9.49
N PHE A 100 -2.66 -9.17 9.57
CA PHE A 100 -3.31 -10.48 9.54
C PHE A 100 -4.28 -10.67 10.71
N GLN A 101 -3.90 -10.26 11.92
CA GLN A 101 -4.78 -10.32 13.09
C GLN A 101 -6.02 -9.44 12.92
N GLN A 102 -5.87 -8.21 12.41
CA GLN A 102 -6.99 -7.31 12.16
C GLN A 102 -7.97 -7.89 11.12
N LYS A 103 -7.44 -8.45 10.03
CA LYS A 103 -8.29 -9.12 9.02
C LYS A 103 -9.01 -10.34 9.57
N LYS A 104 -8.34 -11.13 10.41
CA LYS A 104 -8.96 -12.26 11.09
C LYS A 104 -10.14 -11.80 11.95
N GLN A 105 -9.96 -10.75 12.75
CA GLN A 105 -11.06 -10.19 13.55
C GLN A 105 -12.22 -9.73 12.66
N LEU A 106 -11.97 -8.99 11.58
CA LEU A 106 -13.02 -8.60 10.63
C LEU A 106 -13.82 -9.79 10.09
N ILE A 107 -13.14 -10.87 9.71
CA ILE A 107 -13.80 -12.09 9.19
C ILE A 107 -14.61 -12.77 10.30
N ASP A 108 -14.08 -12.87 11.52
CA ASP A 108 -14.80 -13.47 12.65
C ASP A 108 -16.08 -12.69 12.98
N TRP A 109 -16.05 -11.35 12.87
CA TRP A 109 -17.22 -10.48 13.01
C TRP A 109 -18.25 -10.67 11.90
N GLU A 110 -17.84 -10.76 10.64
CA GLU A 110 -18.75 -11.01 9.49
C GLU A 110 -19.40 -12.39 9.56
N GLN A 111 -18.67 -13.40 10.07
CA GLN A 111 -19.17 -14.76 10.20
C GLN A 111 -20.04 -14.99 11.44
N GLY A 112 -20.16 -13.99 12.33
CA GLY A 112 -20.93 -14.11 13.58
C GLY A 112 -20.47 -15.26 14.47
N ARG A 113 -19.23 -15.74 14.28
CA ARG A 113 -18.68 -16.84 15.07
C ARG A 113 -18.35 -16.29 16.46
N PRO A 114 -18.78 -16.96 17.55
CA PRO A 114 -18.41 -16.54 18.88
C PRO A 114 -16.88 -16.59 18.98
N VAL A 115 -16.28 -15.46 19.38
CA VAL A 115 -14.88 -15.39 19.78
C VAL A 115 -14.71 -16.31 21.00
N LEU A 116 -14.07 -17.46 20.78
CA LEU A 116 -13.62 -18.37 21.84
C LEU A 116 -12.34 -17.83 22.47
#